data_AF-A0A938AYL9-F1
#
_entry.id   AF-A0A938AYL9-F1
#
_cell.length_a   1.000
_cell.length_b   1.000
_cell.length_c   1.000
_cell.angle_alpha   90.00
_cell.angle_beta   90.00
_cell.angle_gamma   90.00
#
_symmetry.space_group_name_H-M   'P 1'
#
loop_
_entity.id
_entity.type
_entity.pdbx_description
1 polymer ?
#
loop_
_entity_poly.entity_id
_entity_poly.type
_entity_poly.pdbx_seq_one_letter_code
_entity_poly.pdbx_strand_id
1 'polypeptide(L)' 'GVTGDNIAEFISEPEIDGALVGGASLKAEDFLSIVRQTTTIKSAS' A
#
# COMPACT_ATOMS: atom_id res chain seq x y z
N GLY A 1 2.05 -6.81 9.55
CA GLY A 1 2.17 -7.24 8.14
C GLY A 1 1.33 -6.32 7.29
N VAL A 2 1.81 -5.97 6.10
CA VAL A 2 1.11 -5.02 5.21
C VAL A 2 0.01 -5.75 4.42
N THR A 3 -1.19 -5.18 4.41
CA THR A 3 -2.38 -5.65 3.69
C THR A 3 -3.04 -4.48 2.95
N GLY A 4 -4.02 -4.77 2.10
CA GLY A 4 -4.83 -3.73 1.48
C GLY A 4 -5.60 -2.88 2.50
N ASP A 5 -5.90 -3.40 3.68
CA ASP A 5 -6.70 -2.67 4.68
C ASP A 5 -5.89 -1.65 5.48
N ASN A 6 -4.58 -1.84 5.63
CA ASN A 6 -3.73 -1.01 6.49
C ASN A 6 -2.63 -0.23 5.75
N ILE A 7 -2.44 -0.46 4.44
CA ILE A 7 -1.42 0.25 3.65
C ILE A 7 -1.60 1.77 3.67
N ALA A 8 -2.85 2.25 3.72
CA ALA A 8 -3.15 3.68 3.73
C ALA A 8 -2.56 4.40 4.95
N GLU A 9 -2.57 3.75 6.12
CA GLU A 9 -2.00 4.32 7.35
C GLU A 9 -0.48 4.51 7.21
N PHE A 10 0.22 3.54 6.63
CA PHE A 10 1.67 3.63 6.45
C PHE A 10 2.07 4.63 5.36
N ILE A 11 1.41 4.60 4.20
CA ILE A 11 1.81 5.43 3.05
C ILE A 11 1.46 6.92 3.26
N SER A 12 0.54 7.22 4.18
CA SER A 12 0.22 8.61 4.56
C SER A 12 1.36 9.28 5.33
N GLU A 13 2.30 8.51 5.88
CA GLU A 13 3.48 9.08 6.54
C GLU A 13 4.42 9.72 5.49
N PRO A 14 4.93 10.94 5.76
CA PRO A 14 5.74 11.67 4.80
C PRO A 14 7.08 10.98 4.50
N GLU A 15 7.64 10.25 5.45
CA GLU A 15 8.92 9.55 5.32
C GLU A 15 8.80 8.13 4.73
N ILE A 16 7.58 7.67 4.45
CA ILE A 16 7.32 6.33 3.93
C ILE A 16 6.94 6.41 2.45
N ASP A 17 7.81 5.97 1.56
CA ASP A 17 7.61 6.03 0.10
C ASP A 17 6.95 4.78 -0.50
N GLY A 18 6.80 3.71 0.28
CA GLY A 18 6.32 2.43 -0.21
C GLY A 18 6.32 1.35 0.85
N ALA A 19 5.98 0.12 0.44
CA ALA A 19 5.93 -1.04 1.33
C ALA A 19 6.46 -2.30 0.66
N LEU A 20 7.21 -3.12 1.41
CA LEU A 20 7.58 -4.47 1.00
C LEU A 20 6.47 -5.44 1.46
N VAL A 21 5.71 -5.98 0.51
CA VAL A 21 4.52 -6.78 0.79
C VAL A 21 4.83 -8.28 0.73
N GLY A 22 4.58 -8.98 1.84
CA GLY A 22 4.73 -10.44 1.96
C GLY A 22 3.51 -11.21 1.46
N GLY A 23 2.82 -11.94 2.34
CA GLY A 23 1.72 -12.84 1.95
C GLY A 23 0.57 -12.20 1.16
N ALA A 24 0.31 -10.90 1.32
CA ALA A 24 -0.70 -10.19 0.52
C ALA A 24 -0.29 -10.02 -0.96
N SER A 25 0.99 -10.20 -1.31
CA SER A 25 1.44 -10.23 -2.71
C SER A 25 0.99 -11.49 -3.46
N LEU A 26 0.61 -12.55 -2.74
CA LEU A 26 0.22 -13.84 -3.33
C LEU A 26 -1.22 -13.85 -3.86
N LYS A 27 -2.02 -12.83 -3.52
CA LYS A 27 -3.39 -12.65 -4.00
C LYS A 27 -3.43 -11.40 -4.87
N ALA A 28 -3.73 -11.58 -6.15
CA ALA A 28 -3.67 -10.48 -7.12
C ALA A 28 -4.58 -9.30 -6.73
N GLU A 29 -5.78 -9.58 -6.22
CA GLU A 29 -6.74 -8.56 -5.78
C GLU A 29 -6.18 -7.72 -4.62
N ASP A 30 -5.61 -8.39 -3.61
CA ASP A 30 -4.99 -7.72 -2.45
C ASP A 30 -3.79 -6.86 -2.90
N PHE A 31 -2.93 -7.41 -3.75
CA PHE A 31 -1.75 -6.70 -4.25
C PHE A 31 -2.13 -5.47 -5.10
N LEU A 32 -3.12 -5.61 -5.99
CA LEU A 32 -3.63 -4.50 -6.80
C LEU A 32 -4.29 -3.42 -5.93
N SER A 33 -4.99 -3.80 -4.86
CA SER A 33 -5.55 -2.85 -3.88
C SER A 33 -4.45 -2.00 -3.24
N ILE A 34 -3.36 -2.64 -2.81
CA ILE A 34 -2.19 -1.96 -2.22
C ILE A 34 -1.60 -0.96 -3.21
N VAL A 35 -1.31 -1.38 -4.44
CA VAL A 35 -0.71 -0.49 -5.47
C VAL A 35 -1.60 0.72 -5.72
N ARG A 36 -2.91 0.52 -5.90
CA ARG A 36 -3.86 1.62 -6.17
C ARG A 36 -3.93 2.61 -5.03
N GLN A 37 -3.97 2.14 -3.78
CA GLN A 37 -3.99 3.02 -2.62
C GLN A 37 -2.70 3.81 -2.51
N THR A 38 -1.54 3.15 -2.68
CA THR A 38 -0.24 3.82 -2.67
C THR A 38 -0.15 4.91 -3.72
N THR A 39 -0.57 4.62 -4.96
CA THR A 39 -0.58 5.64 -6.03
C THR A 39 -1.54 6.78 -5.76
N THR A 40 -2.71 6.49 -5.19
CA THR A 40 -3.73 7.51 -4.90
C THR A 40 -3.25 8.47 -3.83
N ILE A 41 -2.64 7.97 -2.75
CA ILE A 41 -2.19 8.79 -1.61
C ILE A 41 -0.98 9.63 -2.00
N LYS A 42 0.06 9.03 -2.62
CA LYS A 42 1.29 9.76 -2.96
C LYS A 42 1.15 10.70 -4.14
N SER A 43 0.21 10.49 -5.06
CA SER A 43 -0.06 11.47 -6.13
C SER A 43 -0.85 12.69 -5.65
N ALA A 44 -1.48 12.61 -4.47
CA ALA A 44 -2.26 13.69 -3.88
C ALA A 44 -1.48 14.51 -2.83
N SER A 45 -0.23 14.13 -2.55
CA SER A 45 0.64 14.74 -1.52
C SER A 45 1.76 15.58 -2.13
#